data_AF-A0A2W2FE24-F1
#
_entry.id   AF-A0A2W2FE24-F1
#
_cell.length_a   1.000
_cell.length_b   1.000
_cell.length_c   1.000
_cell.angle_alpha   90.00
_cell.angle_beta   90.00
_cell.angle_gamma   90.00
#
_symmetry.space_group_name_H-M   'P 1'
#
loop_
_entity.id
_entity.type
_entity.pdbx_description
1 polymer ?
#
loop_
_entity_poly.entity_id
_entity_poly.type
_entity_poly.pdbx_seq_one_letter_code
_entity_poly.pdbx_strand_id
1 'polypeptide(L)'
;MNPYATKLRELNAKRTKTVDDRVAIARVEFEGGMYYQEGIGPYIPAENLFRSLVNGARLIRAGKKVERGVFIATFMLPLLYEGPRDIDALWGSGLSSPFVYLKTVTIAKSKVDRCRPIFHKWAIEAEVLLDPEIIELEEFAQIAQLAGEKEGIGDYRSVFGRYRPEIEKL
;
A
#
# COMPACT_ATOMS: atom_id res chain seq x y z
N MET A 1 11.76 -1.19 -18.02
CA MET A 1 12.46 -0.94 -16.74
C MET A 1 11.69 0.15 -15.98
N ASN A 2 11.47 0.03 -14.67
CA ASN A 2 10.71 1.00 -13.88
C ASN A 2 11.41 2.39 -13.90
N PRO A 3 10.74 3.49 -14.34
CA PRO A 3 11.35 4.81 -14.42
C PRO A 3 11.92 5.34 -13.11
N TYR A 4 11.26 5.09 -11.97
CA TYR A 4 11.73 5.50 -10.65
C TYR A 4 13.00 4.76 -10.24
N ALA A 5 13.11 3.48 -10.59
CA ALA A 5 14.33 2.70 -10.35
C ALA A 5 15.52 3.26 -11.15
N THR A 6 15.29 3.72 -12.38
CA THR A 6 16.32 4.38 -13.19
C THR A 6 16.78 5.69 -12.55
N LYS A 7 15.84 6.58 -12.19
CA LYS A 7 16.15 7.85 -11.49
C LYS A 7 16.90 7.62 -10.18
N LEU A 8 16.43 6.67 -9.38
CA LEU A 8 17.04 6.34 -8.09
C LEU A 8 18.47 5.80 -8.25
N ARG A 9 18.72 5.00 -9.29
CA ARG A 9 20.07 4.49 -9.61
C ARG A 9 21.03 5.62 -9.96
N GLU A 10 20.59 6.58 -10.78
CA GLU A 10 21.40 7.74 -11.18
C GLU A 10 21.77 8.63 -9.98
N LEU A 11 20.80 8.94 -9.13
CA LEU A 11 21.05 9.69 -7.89
C LEU A 11 21.97 8.93 -6.93
N ASN A 12 21.80 7.61 -6.83
CA ASN A 12 22.63 6.79 -5.95
C ASN A 12 24.06 6.59 -6.45
N ALA A 13 24.33 6.71 -7.75
CA ALA A 13 25.67 6.60 -8.31
C ALA A 13 26.62 7.73 -7.87
N LYS A 14 26.10 8.86 -7.36
CA LYS A 14 26.92 9.94 -6.80
C LYS A 14 27.70 9.45 -5.57
N ARG A 15 29.05 9.56 -5.63
CA ARG A 15 29.98 9.12 -4.57
C ARG A 15 29.76 9.86 -3.25
N THR A 16 29.61 11.18 -3.32
CA THR A 16 29.27 12.03 -2.18
C THR A 16 27.92 12.67 -2.45
N LYS A 17 26.99 12.54 -1.49
CA LYS A 17 25.62 13.06 -1.60
C LYS A 17 25.46 14.30 -0.72
N THR A 18 25.00 15.37 -1.33
CA THR A 18 24.58 16.60 -0.64
C THR A 18 23.28 16.38 0.12
N VAL A 19 22.81 17.40 0.86
CA VAL A 19 21.47 17.37 1.47
C VAL A 19 20.41 17.31 0.38
N ASP A 20 20.55 18.11 -0.68
CA ASP A 20 19.60 18.15 -1.80
C ASP A 20 19.55 16.81 -2.54
N ASP A 21 20.68 16.12 -2.70
CA ASP A 21 20.70 14.77 -3.28
C ASP A 21 19.87 13.78 -2.44
N ARG A 22 19.95 13.88 -1.11
CA ARG A 22 19.16 13.02 -0.21
C ARG A 22 17.67 13.35 -0.28
N VAL A 23 17.32 14.62 -0.37
CA VAL A 23 15.91 15.06 -0.55
C VAL A 23 15.38 14.58 -1.90
N ALA A 24 16.18 14.68 -2.98
CA ALA A 24 15.81 14.19 -4.30
C ALA A 24 15.61 12.67 -4.32
N ILE A 25 16.49 11.93 -3.64
CA ILE A 25 16.33 10.48 -3.44
C ILE A 25 15.01 10.19 -2.72
N ALA A 26 14.75 10.87 -1.61
CA ALA A 26 13.53 10.68 -0.83
C ALA A 26 12.28 11.01 -1.64
N ARG A 27 12.31 12.06 -2.48
CA ARG A 27 11.22 12.41 -3.40
C ARG A 27 10.96 11.30 -4.42
N VAL A 28 12.02 10.76 -5.05
CA VAL A 28 11.88 9.66 -6.02
C VAL A 28 11.33 8.40 -5.35
N GLU A 29 11.76 8.09 -4.12
CA GLU A 29 11.23 6.97 -3.35
C GLU A 29 9.77 7.18 -2.93
N PHE A 30 9.40 8.42 -2.56
CA PHE A 30 8.02 8.78 -2.25
C PHE A 30 7.11 8.58 -3.46
N GLU A 31 7.48 9.12 -4.63
CA GLU A 31 6.73 8.96 -5.86
C GLU A 31 6.65 7.50 -6.28
N GLY A 32 7.79 6.80 -6.31
CA GLY A 32 7.86 5.41 -6.75
C GLY A 32 7.25 4.41 -5.77
N GLY A 33 7.02 4.81 -4.52
CA GLY A 33 6.33 4.02 -3.50
C GLY A 33 4.82 4.21 -3.47
N MET A 34 4.27 5.14 -4.26
CA MET A 34 2.85 5.44 -4.30
C MET A 34 2.21 4.82 -5.54
N TYR A 35 1.12 4.07 -5.34
CA TYR A 35 0.20 3.77 -6.43
C TYR A 35 -0.64 5.02 -6.69
N TYR A 36 -0.46 5.60 -7.87
CA TYR A 36 -1.02 6.89 -8.22
C TYR A 36 -1.57 6.86 -9.64
N GLN A 37 -2.77 7.41 -9.84
CA GLN A 37 -3.37 7.58 -11.16
C GLN A 37 -3.85 9.02 -11.29
N GLU A 38 -3.44 9.73 -12.35
CA GLU A 38 -3.86 11.10 -12.60
C GLU A 38 -5.41 11.19 -12.70
N GLY A 39 -5.99 12.24 -12.12
CA GLY A 39 -7.44 12.43 -12.00
C GLY A 39 -8.11 11.65 -10.87
N ILE A 40 -7.54 10.51 -10.46
CA ILE A 40 -8.02 9.73 -9.30
C ILE A 40 -7.25 10.11 -8.04
N GLY A 41 -5.92 10.23 -8.14
CA GLY A 41 -5.00 10.38 -7.02
C GLY A 41 -4.46 9.03 -6.51
N PRO A 42 -4.04 8.96 -5.23
CA PRO A 42 -3.55 7.73 -4.63
C PRO A 42 -4.62 6.64 -4.57
N TYR A 43 -4.22 5.41 -4.84
CA TYR A 43 -5.09 4.24 -4.80
C TYR A 43 -4.37 3.02 -4.23
N ILE A 44 -5.11 1.94 -3.99
CA ILE A 44 -4.58 0.61 -3.68
C ILE A 44 -4.95 -0.32 -4.85
N PRO A 45 -4.00 -1.00 -5.47
CA PRO A 45 -4.32 -2.06 -6.43
C PRO A 45 -5.15 -3.14 -5.76
N ALA A 46 -6.21 -3.60 -6.41
CA ALA A 46 -7.07 -4.66 -5.87
C ALA A 46 -6.30 -5.95 -5.59
N GLU A 47 -5.23 -6.24 -6.33
CA GLU A 47 -4.34 -7.36 -6.06
C GLU A 47 -3.71 -7.30 -4.65
N ASN A 48 -3.40 -6.11 -4.15
CA ASN A 48 -2.85 -5.95 -2.80
C ASN A 48 -3.90 -6.32 -1.73
N LEU A 49 -5.15 -5.90 -1.92
CA LEU A 49 -6.26 -6.31 -1.04
C LEU A 49 -6.49 -7.82 -1.15
N PHE A 50 -6.58 -8.35 -2.36
CA PHE A 50 -6.76 -9.78 -2.61
C PHE A 50 -5.66 -10.63 -1.97
N ARG A 51 -4.39 -10.22 -2.09
CA ARG A 51 -3.27 -10.89 -1.46
C ARG A 51 -3.38 -10.88 0.06
N SER A 52 -3.82 -9.76 0.64
CA SER A 52 -4.09 -9.65 2.07
C SER A 52 -5.16 -10.66 2.51
N LEU A 53 -6.28 -10.73 1.79
CA LEU A 53 -7.37 -11.69 2.04
C LEU A 53 -6.90 -13.14 1.96
N VAL A 54 -6.16 -13.50 0.91
CA VAL A 54 -5.60 -14.85 0.75
C VAL A 54 -4.69 -15.23 1.92
N ASN A 55 -3.81 -14.32 2.34
CA ASN A 55 -2.90 -14.58 3.45
C ASN A 55 -3.66 -14.68 4.79
N GLY A 56 -4.65 -13.82 5.03
CA GLY A 56 -5.54 -13.91 6.19
C GLY A 56 -6.27 -15.25 6.25
N ALA A 57 -6.78 -15.73 5.12
CA ALA A 57 -7.44 -17.03 5.02
C ALA A 57 -6.49 -18.22 5.24
N ARG A 58 -5.21 -18.08 4.90
CA ARG A 58 -4.21 -19.14 5.17
C ARG A 58 -4.01 -19.40 6.65
N LEU A 59 -4.28 -18.43 7.52
CA LEU A 59 -4.24 -18.61 8.99
C LEU A 59 -5.27 -19.64 9.48
N ILE A 60 -6.37 -19.79 8.76
CA ILE A 60 -7.44 -20.78 9.05
C ILE A 60 -7.54 -21.88 7.98
N ARG A 61 -6.48 -22.06 7.18
CA ARG A 61 -6.42 -23.07 6.09
C ARG A 61 -7.47 -22.90 4.98
N ALA A 62 -8.08 -21.72 4.86
CA ALA A 62 -9.09 -21.38 3.85
C ALA A 62 -8.52 -20.65 2.62
N GLY A 63 -7.19 -20.53 2.48
CA GLY A 63 -6.57 -19.76 1.40
C GLY A 63 -7.03 -20.17 -0.02
N LYS A 64 -7.26 -21.47 -0.26
CA LYS A 64 -7.76 -21.98 -1.54
C LYS A 64 -9.22 -21.61 -1.82
N LYS A 65 -10.03 -21.39 -0.78
CA LYS A 65 -11.40 -20.92 -0.93
C LYS A 65 -11.41 -19.47 -1.44
N VAL A 66 -10.59 -18.59 -0.84
CA VAL A 66 -10.44 -17.21 -1.33
C VAL A 66 -9.91 -17.17 -2.75
N GLU A 67 -8.88 -17.96 -3.06
CA GLU A 67 -8.30 -18.00 -4.41
C GLU A 67 -9.29 -18.45 -5.50
N ARG A 68 -10.40 -19.13 -5.15
CA ARG A 68 -11.36 -19.71 -6.10
C ARG A 68 -12.74 -19.07 -6.05
N GLY A 69 -13.16 -18.56 -4.90
CA GLY A 69 -14.52 -18.09 -4.64
C GLY A 69 -14.63 -16.61 -4.29
N VAL A 70 -13.54 -15.84 -4.40
CA VAL A 70 -13.55 -14.38 -4.16
C VAL A 70 -13.03 -13.68 -5.40
N PHE A 71 -13.78 -12.69 -5.88
CA PHE A 71 -13.39 -11.83 -7.01
C PHE A 71 -13.63 -10.37 -6.66
N ILE A 72 -12.63 -9.50 -6.84
CA ILE A 72 -12.78 -8.06 -6.65
C ILE A 72 -13.11 -7.44 -8.00
N ALA A 73 -14.23 -6.73 -8.09
CA ALA A 73 -14.79 -6.27 -9.36
C ALA A 73 -13.96 -5.16 -10.04
N THR A 74 -13.16 -4.43 -9.25
CA THR A 74 -12.35 -3.31 -9.72
C THR A 74 -10.85 -3.59 -9.57
N PHE A 75 -10.03 -2.93 -10.38
CA PHE A 75 -8.56 -3.08 -10.34
C PHE A 75 -7.86 -2.03 -9.48
N MET A 76 -8.46 -0.85 -9.36
CA MET A 76 -7.94 0.28 -8.61
C MET A 76 -8.97 0.66 -7.55
N LEU A 77 -8.54 0.68 -6.30
CA LEU A 77 -9.36 1.05 -5.15
C LEU A 77 -8.88 2.44 -4.68
N PRO A 78 -9.54 3.55 -5.08
CA PRO A 78 -9.12 4.88 -4.67
C PRO A 78 -9.01 4.98 -3.15
N LEU A 79 -7.92 5.55 -2.65
CA LEU A 79 -7.79 5.79 -1.22
C LEU A 79 -8.77 6.89 -0.82
N LEU A 80 -9.58 6.64 0.19
CA LEU A 80 -10.45 7.62 0.83
C LEU A 80 -9.69 8.19 2.03
N TYR A 81 -9.26 9.45 1.93
CA TYR A 81 -8.51 10.15 2.99
C TYR A 81 -8.72 11.66 2.86
N GLU A 82 -8.46 12.37 3.96
CA GLU A 82 -8.46 13.83 3.98
C GLU A 82 -7.10 14.37 3.53
N GLY A 83 -7.08 15.17 2.46
CA GLY A 83 -5.87 15.83 1.98
C GLY A 83 -5.80 16.01 0.47
N PRO A 84 -4.64 16.48 -0.04
CA PRO A 84 -4.45 16.70 -1.46
C PRO A 84 -4.51 15.40 -2.26
N ARG A 85 -5.00 15.46 -3.51
CA ARG A 85 -5.03 14.32 -4.45
C ARG A 85 -3.87 14.29 -5.43
N ASP A 86 -3.15 15.40 -5.56
CA ASP A 86 -2.00 15.54 -6.45
C ASP A 86 -0.70 15.14 -5.75
N ILE A 87 0.22 14.51 -6.49
CA ILE A 87 1.46 13.96 -5.93
C ILE A 87 2.47 15.05 -5.52
N ASP A 88 2.47 16.19 -6.20
CA ASP A 88 3.31 17.34 -5.83
C ASP A 88 2.75 18.01 -4.57
N ALA A 89 1.43 18.17 -4.49
CA ALA A 89 0.77 18.70 -3.31
C ALA A 89 0.90 17.78 -2.08
N LEU A 90 0.85 16.45 -2.26
CA LEU A 90 1.08 15.48 -1.18
C LEU A 90 2.50 15.56 -0.62
N TRP A 91 3.49 15.88 -1.45
CA TRP A 91 4.84 16.13 -0.98
C TRP A 91 5.00 17.52 -0.37
N GLY A 92 4.39 18.56 -0.96
CA GLY A 92 4.26 19.89 -0.39
C GLY A 92 5.52 20.42 0.29
N SER A 93 5.51 20.43 1.63
CA SER A 93 6.62 20.84 2.51
C SER A 93 7.82 19.86 2.54
N GLY A 94 7.91 18.97 1.57
CA GLY A 94 8.98 17.99 1.43
C GLY A 94 8.99 16.96 2.55
N LEU A 95 10.16 16.77 3.16
CA LEU A 95 10.35 15.79 4.25
C LEU A 95 9.50 16.08 5.49
N SER A 96 8.90 17.26 5.59
CA SER A 96 8.01 17.66 6.68
C SER A 96 6.52 17.49 6.34
N SER A 97 6.17 16.96 5.17
CA SER A 97 4.79 16.68 4.83
C SER A 97 4.22 15.56 5.71
N PRO A 98 2.96 15.66 6.18
CA PRO A 98 2.31 14.61 6.96
C PRO A 98 2.09 13.32 6.16
N PHE A 99 2.25 13.35 4.83
CA PHE A 99 2.15 12.19 3.95
C PHE A 99 3.50 11.51 3.70
N VAL A 100 4.60 12.06 4.24
CA VAL A 100 5.96 11.54 4.04
C VAL A 100 6.44 10.84 5.31
N TYR A 101 6.81 9.56 5.18
CA TYR A 101 7.46 8.80 6.24
C TYR A 101 8.90 8.48 5.88
N LEU A 102 9.84 9.10 6.60
CA LEU A 102 11.27 8.84 6.47
C LEU A 102 11.76 7.99 7.65
N LYS A 103 12.47 6.89 7.35
CA LYS A 103 13.10 6.08 8.38
C LYS A 103 14.45 5.55 7.94
N THR A 104 15.46 5.71 8.79
CA THR A 104 16.75 5.04 8.63
C THR A 104 16.60 3.55 8.85
N VAL A 105 17.00 2.75 7.87
CA VAL A 105 17.07 1.29 7.96
C VAL A 105 18.50 0.82 7.74
N THR A 106 18.83 -0.34 8.29
CA THR A 106 20.13 -0.99 8.08
C THR A 106 19.99 -2.02 6.97
N ILE A 107 20.74 -1.85 5.88
CA ILE A 107 20.85 -2.83 4.80
C ILE A 107 22.27 -3.41 4.86
N ALA A 108 22.38 -4.69 5.22
CA ALA A 108 23.64 -5.34 5.55
C ALA A 108 24.41 -4.57 6.63
N LYS A 109 25.44 -3.79 6.25
CA LYS A 109 26.24 -2.97 7.18
C LYS A 109 26.01 -1.46 7.02
N SER A 110 25.22 -1.04 6.02
CA SER A 110 25.02 0.36 5.68
C SER A 110 23.70 0.88 6.23
N LYS A 111 23.72 2.09 6.79
CA LYS A 111 22.50 2.82 7.17
C LYS A 111 22.03 3.66 5.98
N VAL A 112 20.77 3.49 5.60
CA VAL A 112 20.15 4.20 4.48
C VAL A 112 18.80 4.71 4.91
N ASP A 113 18.51 5.98 4.66
CA ASP A 113 17.17 6.54 4.87
C ASP A 113 16.25 6.08 3.74
N ARG A 114 15.09 5.55 4.11
CA ARG A 114 14.05 5.14 3.17
C ARG A 114 12.84 6.02 3.36
N CYS A 115 12.41 6.66 2.28
CA CYS A 115 11.21 7.47 2.23
C CYS A 115 10.04 6.66 1.66
N ARG A 116 8.85 6.83 2.25
CA ARG A 116 7.62 6.16 1.83
C ARG A 116 6.44 7.12 1.96
N PRO A 117 5.43 7.01 1.08
CA PRO A 117 4.15 7.65 1.34
C PRO A 117 3.45 6.98 2.52
N ILE A 118 2.75 7.78 3.33
CA ILE A 118 1.93 7.32 4.45
C ILE A 118 0.59 8.05 4.46
N PHE A 119 -0.47 7.30 4.78
CA PHE A 119 -1.81 7.84 5.03
C PHE A 119 -2.25 7.31 6.39
N HIS A 120 -2.45 8.21 7.36
CA HIS A 120 -2.74 7.81 8.74
C HIS A 120 -4.20 7.43 8.96
N LYS A 121 -5.11 8.14 8.30
CA LYS A 121 -6.54 7.86 8.27
C LYS A 121 -6.91 7.63 6.82
N TRP A 122 -7.26 6.40 6.50
CA TRP A 122 -7.61 6.00 5.15
C TRP A 122 -8.67 4.92 5.19
N ALA A 123 -9.45 4.85 4.11
CA ALA A 123 -10.32 3.74 3.79
C ALA A 123 -10.20 3.42 2.29
N ILE A 124 -10.72 2.26 1.90
CA ILE A 124 -10.95 1.89 0.51
C ILE A 124 -12.31 1.21 0.46
N GLU A 125 -13.01 1.38 -0.66
CA GLU A 125 -14.25 0.66 -0.94
C GLU A 125 -13.96 -0.34 -2.07
N ALA A 126 -14.36 -1.59 -1.85
CA ALA A 126 -14.17 -2.67 -2.82
C ALA A 126 -15.46 -3.43 -2.99
N GLU A 127 -15.91 -3.56 -4.24
CA GLU A 127 -16.99 -4.46 -4.61
C GLU A 127 -16.43 -5.88 -4.76
N VAL A 128 -16.96 -6.81 -3.98
CA VAL A 128 -16.48 -8.20 -3.92
C VAL A 128 -17.61 -9.14 -4.29
N LEU A 129 -17.37 -9.96 -5.31
CA LEU A 129 -18.23 -11.06 -5.70
C LEU A 129 -17.76 -12.33 -4.96
N LEU A 130 -18.71 -13.01 -4.34
CA LEU A 130 -18.48 -14.29 -3.66
C LEU A 130 -19.17 -15.42 -4.42
N ASP A 131 -18.47 -16.53 -4.59
CA ASP A 131 -19.06 -17.80 -4.98
C ASP A 131 -19.58 -18.53 -3.72
N PRO A 132 -20.89 -18.54 -3.47
CA PRO A 132 -21.46 -19.11 -2.25
C PRO A 132 -21.30 -20.64 -2.16
N GLU A 133 -20.98 -21.33 -3.27
CA GLU A 133 -20.69 -22.77 -3.22
C GLU A 133 -19.29 -23.05 -2.63
N ILE A 134 -18.40 -22.05 -2.62
CA ILE A 134 -17.01 -22.16 -2.18
C ILE A 134 -16.78 -21.49 -0.82
N ILE A 135 -17.35 -20.31 -0.63
CA ILE A 135 -17.14 -19.48 0.56
C ILE A 135 -18.42 -18.72 0.93
N GLU A 136 -18.90 -18.95 2.14
CA GLU A 136 -20.04 -18.23 2.67
C GLU A 136 -19.63 -16.84 3.20
N LEU A 137 -20.60 -15.93 3.28
CA LEU A 137 -20.36 -14.54 3.69
C LEU A 137 -19.74 -14.42 5.08
N GLU A 138 -20.14 -15.27 6.04
CA GLU A 138 -19.62 -15.23 7.40
C GLU A 138 -18.17 -15.70 7.48
N GLU A 139 -17.82 -16.75 6.74
CA GLU A 139 -16.42 -17.20 6.60
C GLU A 139 -15.58 -16.13 5.92
N PHE A 140 -16.09 -15.49 4.86
CA PHE A 140 -15.43 -14.36 4.21
C PHE A 140 -15.21 -13.19 5.17
N ALA A 141 -16.21 -12.85 6.00
CA ALA A 141 -16.10 -11.78 6.98
C ALA A 141 -15.01 -12.06 8.02
N GLN A 142 -14.94 -13.30 8.52
CA GLN A 142 -13.86 -13.72 9.43
C GLN A 142 -12.48 -13.60 8.75
N ILE A 143 -12.36 -14.03 7.49
CA ILE A 143 -11.14 -13.92 6.71
C ILE A 143 -10.72 -12.46 6.53
N ALA A 144 -11.66 -11.57 6.19
CA ALA A 144 -11.40 -10.16 6.02
C ALA A 144 -10.87 -9.50 7.31
N GLN A 145 -11.41 -9.90 8.47
CA GLN A 145 -10.93 -9.43 9.77
C GLN A 145 -9.49 -9.90 10.03
N LEU A 146 -9.20 -11.18 9.81
CA LEU A 146 -7.85 -11.73 9.96
C LEU A 146 -6.85 -11.07 9.01
N ALA A 147 -7.24 -10.83 7.76
CA ALA A 147 -6.43 -10.12 6.78
C ALA A 147 -6.09 -8.70 7.27
N GLY A 148 -7.09 -7.95 7.74
CA GLY A 148 -6.89 -6.60 8.29
C GLY A 148 -5.98 -6.55 9.51
N GLU A 149 -6.15 -7.48 10.44
CA GLU A 149 -5.41 -7.50 11.70
C GLU A 149 -3.98 -8.07 11.59
N LYS A 150 -3.79 -9.11 10.78
CA LYS A 150 -2.55 -9.90 10.77
C LYS A 150 -1.69 -9.65 9.54
N GLU A 151 -2.30 -9.33 8.40
CA GLU A 151 -1.60 -9.18 7.13
C GLU A 151 -1.44 -7.74 6.70
N GLY A 152 -2.52 -6.96 6.70
CA GLY A 152 -2.58 -5.58 6.22
C GLY A 152 -2.26 -5.44 4.73
N ILE A 153 -2.17 -4.19 4.26
CA ILE A 153 -1.84 -3.84 2.88
C ILE A 153 -0.72 -2.80 2.81
N GLY A 154 -0.08 -2.67 1.65
CA GLY A 154 0.99 -1.69 1.43
C GLY A 154 2.36 -2.12 1.95
N ASP A 155 3.24 -1.14 2.18
CA ASP A 155 4.60 -1.35 2.65
C ASP A 155 4.70 -1.26 4.19
N TYR A 156 5.76 -1.83 4.74
CA TYR A 156 6.10 -1.84 6.16
C TYR A 156 4.95 -2.31 7.08
N ARG A 157 4.29 -3.39 6.65
CA ARG A 157 3.08 -3.98 7.26
C ARG A 157 3.21 -4.45 8.70
N SER A 158 4.42 -4.52 9.25
CA SER A 158 4.63 -4.79 10.68
C SER A 158 4.22 -3.62 11.56
N VAL A 159 4.08 -2.41 10.99
CA VAL A 159 3.70 -1.18 11.71
C VAL A 159 2.50 -0.50 11.05
N PHE A 160 2.42 -0.49 9.72
CA PHE A 160 1.40 0.24 8.97
C PHE A 160 0.46 -0.69 8.18
N GLY A 161 -0.58 -0.12 7.57
CA GLY A 161 -1.43 -0.83 6.61
C GLY A 161 -2.43 -1.81 7.21
N ARG A 162 -2.60 -1.82 8.54
CA ARG A 162 -3.70 -2.53 9.21
C ARG A 162 -5.02 -1.82 8.91
N TYR A 163 -6.09 -2.60 8.81
CA TYR A 163 -7.42 -2.11 8.54
C TYR A 163 -8.47 -2.95 9.27
N ARG A 164 -9.68 -2.41 9.41
CA ARG A 164 -10.85 -3.12 9.89
C ARG A 164 -11.85 -3.19 8.73
N PRO A 165 -12.31 -4.38 8.33
CA PRO A 165 -13.32 -4.47 7.28
C PRO A 165 -14.70 -4.07 7.81
N GLU A 166 -15.46 -3.41 6.95
CA GLU A 166 -16.90 -3.23 7.08
C GLU A 166 -17.51 -3.87 5.83
N ILE A 167 -18.46 -4.80 6.02
CA ILE A 167 -19.00 -5.62 4.94
C ILE A 167 -20.51 -5.43 4.93
N GLU A 168 -21.02 -4.98 3.79
CA GLU A 168 -22.44 -4.82 3.52
C GLU A 168 -22.83 -5.75 2.37
N LYS A 169 -23.89 -6.53 2.55
CA LYS A 169 -24.44 -7.38 1.49
C LYS A 169 -25.45 -6.55 0.69
N LEU A 170 -25.15 -6.33 -0.58
CA LEU A 170 -26.04 -5.68 -1.54
C LEU A 170 -27.13 -6.62 -2.06
#